data_AF-A0A1G6VS73-F1
#
_entry.id   AF-A0A1G6VS73-F1
#
_cell.length_a   1.000
_cell.length_b   1.000
_cell.length_c   1.000
_cell.angle_alpha   90.00
_cell.angle_beta   90.00
_cell.angle_gamma   90.00
#
_symmetry.space_group_name_H-M   'P 1'
#
loop_
_entity.id
_entity.type
_entity.pdbx_description
1 polymer ?
#
loop_
_entity_poly.entity_id
_entity_poly.type
_entity_poly.pdbx_seq_one_letter_code
_entity_poly.pdbx_strand_id
1 'polypeptide(L)'
;MRIKPLAPEALQGEVRFVHDEIAKLIGHSQGQVNMMDADGALVGPFPPMLHYPQFGIPALTFLRSLDNHATLPKRVREVAILTVGGKLGARFELYAHEIMAEAFGVPQSVISTLASGGSPFAMGDQESVAHDIARTLVSGHIVPDATYRLAVKLFGQDGVAELFFLVGGYCLIATILNGFDIPAPVQVIQENTESAEHRHTK
;
A
#
# COMPACT_ATOMS: atom_id res chain seq x y z
N MET A 1 14.74 11.75 -0.87
CA MET A 1 14.30 11.56 0.52
C MET A 1 14.67 12.74 1.40
N ARG A 2 13.68 13.30 2.13
CA ARG A 2 13.81 14.50 2.98
C ARG A 2 13.83 14.21 4.48
N ILE A 3 13.63 12.95 4.88
CA ILE A 3 13.66 12.50 6.27
C ILE A 3 14.34 11.15 6.36
N LYS A 4 15.15 10.91 7.40
CA LYS A 4 15.93 9.68 7.54
C LYS A 4 15.20 8.66 8.43
N PRO A 5 15.28 7.35 8.13
CA PRO A 5 14.92 6.30 9.08
C PRO A 5 15.60 6.53 10.43
N LEU A 6 14.89 6.18 11.49
CA LEU A 6 15.40 6.27 12.86
C LEU A 6 15.88 4.88 13.29
N ALA A 7 17.17 4.79 13.61
CA ALA A 7 17.74 3.59 14.19
C ALA A 7 17.02 3.24 15.50
N PRO A 8 16.67 1.97 15.74
CA PRO A 8 15.93 1.57 16.94
C PRO A 8 16.59 2.05 18.24
N GLU A 9 17.93 2.05 18.30
CA GLU A 9 18.73 2.43 19.47
C GLU A 9 18.61 3.92 19.81
N ALA A 10 18.24 4.76 18.84
CA ALA A 10 18.03 6.19 19.04
C ALA A 10 16.63 6.54 19.57
N LEU A 11 15.70 5.58 19.57
CA LEU A 11 14.31 5.79 19.97
C LEU A 11 14.12 5.60 21.48
N GLN A 12 13.26 6.43 22.09
CA GLN A 12 12.91 6.36 23.51
C GLN A 12 11.40 6.51 23.71
N GLY A 13 10.92 6.09 24.89
CA GLY A 13 9.53 6.29 25.32
C GLY A 13 8.48 5.72 24.36
N GLU A 14 7.41 6.48 24.14
CA GLU A 14 6.27 6.10 23.28
C GLU A 14 6.69 5.80 21.84
N VAL A 15 7.65 6.55 21.30
CA VAL A 15 8.14 6.36 19.92
C VAL A 15 8.84 5.00 19.77
N ARG A 16 9.65 4.60 20.77
CA ARG A 16 10.29 3.28 20.81
C ARG A 16 9.26 2.16 20.90
N PHE A 17 8.26 2.32 21.77
CA PHE A 17 7.18 1.35 21.91
C PHE A 17 6.43 1.16 20.58
N VAL A 18 6.04 2.25 19.92
CA VAL A 18 5.34 2.19 18.63
C VAL A 18 6.21 1.54 17.56
N HIS A 19 7.49 1.90 17.48
CA HIS A 19 8.44 1.25 16.58
C HIS A 19 8.48 -0.26 16.81
N ASP A 20 8.67 -0.71 18.05
CA ASP A 20 8.81 -2.14 18.36
C ASP A 20 7.53 -2.92 18.08
N GLU A 21 6.36 -2.32 18.33
CA GLU A 21 5.08 -2.95 18.00
C GLU A 21 4.89 -3.09 16.49
N ILE A 22 5.28 -2.08 15.71
CA ILE A 22 5.24 -2.16 14.24
C ILE A 22 6.23 -3.21 13.72
N ALA A 23 7.46 -3.21 14.24
CA ALA A 23 8.49 -4.16 13.84
C ALA A 23 8.09 -5.61 14.13
N LYS A 24 7.45 -5.88 15.28
CA LYS A 24 6.89 -7.20 15.60
C LYS A 24 5.80 -7.61 14.61
N LEU A 25 4.88 -6.70 14.29
CA LEU A 25 3.79 -6.98 13.34
C LEU A 25 4.35 -7.34 11.96
N ILE A 26 5.33 -6.57 11.47
CA ILE A 26 6.02 -6.83 10.21
C ILE A 26 6.82 -8.14 10.27
N GLY A 27 7.46 -8.46 11.40
CA GLY A 27 8.23 -9.70 11.54
C GLY A 27 7.37 -10.97 11.64
N HIS A 28 6.13 -10.85 12.13
CA HIS A 28 5.19 -11.98 12.24
C HIS A 28 4.32 -12.17 11.00
N SER A 29 4.04 -11.11 10.23
CA SER A 29 3.56 -11.26 8.86
C SER A 29 4.76 -11.58 7.99
N GLN A 30 4.92 -12.78 7.45
CA GLN A 30 5.87 -12.98 6.34
C GLN A 30 5.36 -12.23 5.10
N GLY A 31 5.43 -10.90 5.16
CA GLY A 31 5.02 -9.99 4.13
C GLY A 31 6.10 -9.99 3.07
N GLN A 32 5.71 -10.28 1.84
CA GLN A 32 6.58 -10.18 0.67
C GLN A 32 7.16 -8.76 0.46
N VAL A 33 6.69 -7.77 1.24
CA VAL A 33 7.15 -6.38 1.23
C VAL A 33 8.22 -6.17 2.30
N ASN A 34 9.41 -5.69 1.89
CA ASN A 34 10.43 -5.32 2.84
C ASN A 34 10.15 -3.94 3.45
N MET A 35 10.00 -3.88 4.78
CA MET A 35 9.67 -2.67 5.55
C MET A 35 10.78 -2.27 6.54
N MET A 36 11.93 -2.94 6.51
CA MET A 36 13.10 -2.59 7.32
C MET A 36 14.35 -2.48 6.43
N ASP A 37 15.26 -1.58 6.78
CA ASP A 37 16.59 -1.57 6.18
C ASP A 37 17.53 -2.59 6.86
N ALA A 38 18.78 -2.64 6.39
CA ALA A 38 19.78 -3.59 6.88
C ALA A 38 20.14 -3.40 8.37
N ASP A 39 19.89 -2.20 8.91
CA ASP A 39 20.18 -1.84 10.29
C ASP A 39 18.93 -2.00 11.18
N GLY A 40 17.82 -2.51 10.64
CA GLY A 40 16.58 -2.77 11.36
C GLY A 40 15.71 -1.52 11.56
N ALA A 41 16.01 -0.40 10.90
CA ALA A 41 15.16 0.78 10.95
C ALA A 41 13.96 0.61 10.01
N LEU A 42 12.78 1.03 10.48
CA LEU A 42 11.56 1.01 9.68
C LEU A 42 11.65 1.99 8.49
N VAL A 43 11.27 1.54 7.29
CA VAL A 43 11.28 2.35 6.05
C VAL A 43 9.88 2.75 5.58
N GLY A 44 9.76 3.44 4.44
CA GLY A 44 8.44 3.77 3.87
C GLY A 44 7.71 4.86 4.64
N PRO A 45 6.46 4.63 5.11
CA PRO A 45 5.70 5.66 5.83
C PRO A 45 6.21 5.89 7.26
N PHE A 46 6.99 4.96 7.83
CA PHE A 46 7.34 4.97 9.25
C PHE A 46 8.31 6.09 9.67
N PRO A 47 9.38 6.45 8.94
CA PRO A 47 10.25 7.54 9.36
C PRO A 47 9.50 8.87 9.56
N PRO A 48 8.69 9.37 8.60
CA PRO A 48 7.82 10.52 8.86
C PRO A 48 6.98 10.41 10.13
N MET A 49 6.39 9.23 10.36
CA MET A 49 5.48 9.03 11.49
C MET A 49 6.20 9.00 12.84
N LEU A 50 7.40 8.45 12.90
CA LEU A 50 8.20 8.37 14.14
C LEU A 50 8.89 9.70 14.47
N HIS A 51 9.28 10.50 13.46
CA HIS A 51 9.80 11.85 13.67
C HIS A 51 8.71 12.84 14.12
N TYR A 52 7.46 12.62 13.72
CA TYR A 52 6.31 13.46 14.09
C TYR A 52 5.22 12.64 14.78
N PRO A 53 5.50 12.06 15.97
CA PRO A 53 4.63 11.06 16.61
C PRO A 53 3.24 11.58 16.94
N GLN A 54 3.09 12.87 17.23
CA GLN A 54 1.80 13.52 17.49
C GLN A 54 0.82 13.42 16.30
N PHE A 55 1.33 13.23 15.09
CA PHE A 55 0.53 13.01 13.87
C PHE A 55 0.65 11.57 13.38
N GLY A 56 1.85 11.00 13.45
CA GLY A 56 2.16 9.67 12.93
C GLY A 56 1.47 8.55 13.68
N ILE A 57 1.43 8.60 15.01
CA ILE A 57 0.79 7.56 15.83
C ILE A 57 -0.73 7.50 15.53
N PRO A 58 -1.49 8.60 15.58
CA PRO A 58 -2.90 8.58 15.18
C PRO A 58 -3.14 8.07 13.75
N ALA A 59 -2.29 8.46 12.79
CA ALA A 59 -2.39 7.99 11.41
C ALA A 59 -2.22 6.47 11.31
N LEU A 60 -1.24 5.89 12.03
CA LEU A 60 -1.03 4.45 12.10
C LEU A 60 -2.18 3.72 12.80
N THR A 61 -2.73 4.31 13.87
CA THR A 61 -3.90 3.77 14.56
C THR A 61 -5.11 3.72 13.63
N PHE A 62 -5.33 4.77 12.83
CA PHE A 62 -6.39 4.80 11.83
C PHE A 62 -6.22 3.70 10.78
N LEU A 63 -5.02 3.53 10.21
CA LEU A 63 -4.75 2.45 9.26
C LEU A 63 -4.94 1.06 9.88
N ARG A 64 -4.47 0.86 11.12
CA ARG A 64 -4.67 -0.41 11.84
C ARG A 64 -6.16 -0.71 12.06
N SER A 65 -6.98 0.32 12.26
CA SER A 65 -8.43 0.16 12.37
C SER A 65 -9.03 -0.36 11.05
N LEU A 66 -8.58 0.16 9.90
CA LEU A 66 -9.00 -0.34 8.59
C LEU A 66 -8.66 -1.82 8.38
N ASP A 67 -7.52 -2.29 8.88
CA ASP A 67 -7.13 -3.70 8.78
C ASP A 67 -7.91 -4.59 9.77
N ASN A 68 -8.03 -4.17 11.02
CA ASN A 68 -8.70 -4.94 12.07
C ASN A 68 -10.20 -5.12 11.82
N HIS A 69 -10.82 -4.18 11.11
CA HIS A 69 -12.25 -4.19 10.79
C HIS A 69 -12.53 -4.42 9.31
N ALA A 70 -11.55 -4.97 8.58
CA ALA A 70 -11.68 -5.28 7.16
C ALA A 70 -12.87 -6.22 6.88
N THR A 71 -13.78 -5.80 6.01
CA THR A 71 -14.89 -6.61 5.47
C THR A 71 -14.81 -6.77 3.96
N LEU A 72 -14.16 -5.85 3.25
CA LEU A 72 -13.96 -5.94 1.81
C LEU A 72 -12.97 -7.09 1.45
N PRO A 73 -13.18 -7.78 0.31
CA PRO A 73 -12.21 -8.74 -0.19
C PRO A 73 -10.84 -8.11 -0.40
N LYS A 74 -9.76 -8.83 -0.09
CA LYS A 74 -8.38 -8.34 -0.20
C LYS A 74 -8.05 -7.74 -1.58
N ARG A 75 -8.46 -8.41 -2.66
CA ARG A 75 -8.29 -7.91 -4.05
C ARG A 75 -8.95 -6.56 -4.28
N VAL A 76 -10.15 -6.35 -3.72
CA VAL A 76 -10.89 -5.08 -3.86
C VAL A 76 -10.14 -3.95 -3.14
N ARG A 77 -9.60 -4.22 -1.94
CA ARG A 77 -8.77 -3.27 -1.19
C ARG A 77 -7.52 -2.90 -1.98
N GLU A 78 -6.77 -3.89 -2.48
CA GLU A 78 -5.55 -3.63 -3.26
C GLU A 78 -5.83 -2.84 -4.54
N VAL A 79 -6.93 -3.11 -5.25
CA VAL A 79 -7.31 -2.32 -6.44
C VAL A 79 -7.57 -0.86 -6.08
N ALA A 80 -8.27 -0.58 -4.97
CA ALA A 80 -8.49 0.79 -4.50
C ALA A 80 -7.16 1.48 -4.12
N ILE A 81 -6.27 0.76 -3.43
CA ILE A 81 -4.97 1.28 -3.00
C ILE A 81 -4.07 1.59 -4.19
N LEU A 82 -3.90 0.63 -5.11
CA LEU A 82 -3.11 0.84 -6.34
C LEU A 82 -3.68 1.97 -7.20
N THR A 83 -5.00 2.16 -7.21
CA THR A 83 -5.63 3.30 -7.91
C THR A 83 -5.20 4.64 -7.31
N VAL A 84 -5.16 4.74 -5.97
CA VAL A 84 -4.68 5.94 -5.28
C VAL A 84 -3.20 6.15 -5.54
N GLY A 85 -2.38 5.12 -5.31
CA GLY A 85 -0.93 5.17 -5.50
C GLY A 85 -0.54 5.55 -6.93
N GLY A 86 -1.19 4.98 -7.93
CA GLY A 86 -0.94 5.28 -9.34
C GLY A 86 -1.38 6.70 -9.73
N LYS A 87 -2.49 7.18 -9.18
CA LYS A 87 -2.98 8.55 -9.46
C LYS A 87 -2.12 9.63 -8.81
N LEU A 88 -1.57 9.37 -7.62
CA LEU A 88 -0.72 10.29 -6.87
C LEU A 88 0.78 10.08 -7.15
N GLY A 89 1.17 9.02 -7.86
CA GLY A 89 2.56 8.68 -8.12
C GLY A 89 3.36 8.29 -6.87
N ALA A 90 2.70 7.68 -5.88
CA ALA A 90 3.29 7.34 -4.58
C ALA A 90 4.19 6.09 -4.69
N ARG A 91 5.47 6.30 -4.99
CA ARG A 91 6.44 5.24 -5.35
C ARG A 91 6.53 4.10 -4.33
N PHE A 92 6.64 4.42 -3.04
CA PHE A 92 6.76 3.38 -2.00
C PHE A 92 5.43 2.64 -1.80
N GLU A 93 4.30 3.34 -1.88
CA GLU A 93 2.97 2.72 -1.79
C GLU A 93 2.76 1.73 -2.93
N LEU A 94 3.10 2.13 -4.17
CA LEU A 94 3.07 1.26 -5.34
C LEU A 94 3.97 0.03 -5.13
N TYR A 95 5.23 0.22 -4.72
CA TYR A 95 6.13 -0.90 -4.43
C TYR A 95 5.52 -1.91 -3.46
N ALA A 96 4.96 -1.44 -2.34
CA ALA A 96 4.38 -2.33 -1.34
C ALA A 96 3.13 -3.03 -1.86
N HIS A 97 2.23 -2.29 -2.51
CA HIS A 97 0.92 -2.79 -2.87
C HIS A 97 0.89 -3.56 -4.20
N GLU A 98 1.86 -3.37 -5.09
CA GLU A 98 2.04 -4.25 -6.26
C GLU A 98 2.33 -5.68 -5.81
N ILE A 99 3.24 -5.84 -4.84
CA ILE A 99 3.59 -7.12 -4.25
C ILE A 99 2.38 -7.75 -3.55
N MET A 100 1.64 -6.98 -2.74
CA MET A 100 0.47 -7.49 -2.02
C MET A 100 -0.68 -7.85 -2.98
N ALA A 101 -0.92 -7.06 -4.01
CA ALA A 101 -1.91 -7.34 -5.04
C ALA A 101 -1.60 -8.63 -5.80
N GLU A 102 -0.33 -8.85 -6.15
CA GLU A 102 0.13 -10.11 -6.76
C GLU A 102 -0.12 -11.29 -5.82
N ALA A 103 0.24 -11.14 -4.53
CA ALA A 103 0.00 -12.16 -3.49
C ALA A 103 -1.48 -12.58 -3.37
N PHE A 104 -2.40 -11.63 -3.58
CA PHE A 104 -3.84 -11.86 -3.52
C PHE A 104 -4.46 -12.22 -4.88
N GLY A 105 -3.63 -12.44 -5.90
CA GLY A 105 -4.05 -12.95 -7.21
C GLY A 105 -4.68 -11.90 -8.12
N VAL A 106 -4.34 -10.62 -7.95
CA VAL A 106 -4.66 -9.59 -8.94
C VAL A 106 -3.76 -9.81 -10.17
N PRO A 107 -4.30 -9.86 -11.41
CA PRO A 107 -3.47 -10.09 -12.59
C PRO A 107 -2.42 -8.99 -12.82
N GLN A 108 -1.22 -9.36 -13.26
CA GLN A 108 -0.11 -8.41 -13.48
C GLN A 108 -0.45 -7.28 -14.48
N SER A 109 -1.29 -7.56 -15.47
CA SER A 109 -1.77 -6.55 -16.42
C SER A 109 -2.69 -5.51 -15.75
N VAL A 110 -3.49 -5.93 -14.76
CA VAL A 110 -4.33 -5.04 -13.95
C VAL A 110 -3.44 -4.20 -13.04
N ILE A 111 -2.50 -4.84 -12.32
CA ILE A 111 -1.56 -4.17 -11.42
C ILE A 111 -0.79 -3.07 -12.15
N SER A 112 -0.15 -3.40 -13.27
CA SER A 112 0.66 -2.43 -14.03
C SER A 112 -0.17 -1.28 -14.63
N THR A 113 -1.42 -1.55 -15.05
CA THR A 113 -2.32 -0.51 -15.53
C THR A 113 -2.76 0.42 -14.40
N LEU A 114 -3.06 -0.10 -13.21
CA LEU A 114 -3.41 0.73 -12.05
C LEU A 114 -2.21 1.54 -11.57
N ALA A 115 -1.03 0.93 -11.46
CA ALA A 115 0.20 1.58 -11.02
C ALA A 115 0.64 2.75 -11.92
N SER A 116 0.32 2.69 -13.22
CA SER A 116 0.53 3.79 -14.16
C SER A 116 -0.59 4.85 -14.16
N GLY A 117 -1.58 4.73 -13.27
CA GLY A 117 -2.73 5.64 -13.15
C GLY A 117 -3.81 5.42 -14.23
N GLY A 118 -3.76 4.28 -14.92
CA GLY A 118 -4.70 3.88 -15.96
C GLY A 118 -5.97 3.19 -15.42
N SER A 119 -6.80 2.72 -16.36
CA SER A 119 -8.05 2.00 -16.07
C SER A 119 -7.99 0.61 -16.74
N PRO A 120 -7.90 -0.48 -15.98
CA PRO A 120 -7.89 -1.84 -16.52
C PRO A 120 -9.23 -2.23 -17.13
N PHE A 121 -9.23 -3.05 -18.19
CA PHE A 121 -10.45 -3.58 -18.82
C PHE A 121 -10.93 -4.93 -18.24
N ALA A 122 -10.05 -5.69 -17.59
CA ALA A 122 -10.30 -7.07 -17.17
C ALA A 122 -10.37 -7.20 -15.63
N MET A 123 -11.34 -6.52 -15.03
CA MET A 123 -11.63 -6.58 -13.60
C MET A 123 -13.03 -7.13 -13.36
N GLY A 124 -13.25 -7.81 -12.22
CA GLY A 124 -14.59 -8.17 -11.78
C GLY A 124 -15.39 -6.93 -11.38
N ASP A 125 -16.72 -7.08 -11.23
CA ASP A 125 -17.62 -5.95 -10.91
C ASP A 125 -17.21 -5.23 -9.61
N GLN A 126 -16.81 -5.98 -8.59
CA GLN A 126 -16.35 -5.44 -7.30
C GLN A 126 -15.05 -4.64 -7.43
N GLU A 127 -14.07 -5.15 -8.16
CA GLU A 127 -12.81 -4.45 -8.39
C GLU A 127 -13.01 -3.19 -9.24
N SER A 128 -13.87 -3.28 -10.26
CA SER A 128 -14.19 -2.16 -11.15
C SER A 128 -14.87 -1.02 -10.41
N VAL A 129 -15.90 -1.31 -9.60
CA VAL A 129 -16.57 -0.26 -8.82
C VAL A 129 -15.66 0.36 -7.76
N ALA A 130 -14.74 -0.42 -7.18
CA ALA A 130 -13.76 0.09 -6.22
C ALA A 130 -12.73 1.01 -6.90
N HIS A 131 -12.23 0.63 -8.07
CA HIS A 131 -11.39 1.49 -8.90
C HIS A 131 -12.10 2.81 -9.24
N ASP A 132 -13.34 2.76 -9.72
CA ASP A 132 -14.10 3.95 -10.12
C ASP A 132 -14.33 4.91 -8.95
N ILE A 133 -14.69 4.37 -7.77
CA ILE A 133 -14.85 5.16 -6.54
C ILE A 133 -13.51 5.78 -6.12
N ALA A 134 -12.45 4.97 -6.02
CA ALA A 134 -11.14 5.44 -5.60
C ALA A 134 -10.63 6.54 -6.54
N ARG A 135 -10.73 6.33 -7.86
CA ARG A 135 -10.33 7.28 -8.91
C ARG A 135 -11.12 8.58 -8.85
N THR A 136 -12.42 8.51 -8.56
CA THR A 136 -13.28 9.69 -8.41
C THR A 136 -12.85 10.52 -7.21
N LEU A 137 -12.72 9.87 -6.04
CA LEU A 137 -12.42 10.52 -4.77
C LEU A 137 -11.02 11.12 -4.73
N VAL A 138 -10.00 10.38 -5.17
CA VAL A 138 -8.61 10.90 -5.24
C VAL A 138 -8.47 12.06 -6.22
N SER A 139 -9.37 12.17 -7.19
CA SER A 139 -9.43 13.30 -8.13
C SER A 139 -10.22 14.49 -7.56
N GLY A 140 -10.70 14.44 -6.32
CA GLY A 140 -11.43 15.51 -5.66
C GLY A 140 -12.90 15.66 -6.07
N HIS A 141 -13.51 14.60 -6.60
CA HIS A 141 -14.89 14.62 -7.08
C HIS A 141 -15.83 13.86 -6.14
N ILE A 142 -17.13 14.16 -6.27
CA ILE A 142 -18.21 13.46 -5.59
C ILE A 142 -18.50 12.15 -6.34
N VAL A 143 -18.64 11.05 -5.59
CA VAL A 143 -19.03 9.74 -6.16
C VAL A 143 -20.40 9.84 -6.82
N PRO A 144 -20.55 9.50 -8.12
CA PRO A 144 -21.85 9.50 -8.77
C PRO A 144 -22.84 8.55 -8.11
N ASP A 145 -24.10 8.99 -8.05
CA ASP A 145 -25.23 8.26 -7.45
C ASP A 145 -25.37 6.82 -7.96
N ALA A 146 -25.17 6.62 -9.26
CA ALA A 146 -25.23 5.29 -9.87
C ALA A 146 -24.10 4.37 -9.38
N THR A 147 -22.88 4.90 -9.28
CA THR A 147 -21.70 4.20 -8.76
C THR A 147 -21.87 3.86 -7.28
N TYR A 148 -22.37 4.80 -6.47
CA TYR A 148 -22.66 4.56 -5.06
C TYR A 148 -23.69 3.45 -4.87
N ARG A 149 -24.82 3.49 -5.59
CA ARG A 149 -25.85 2.44 -5.51
C ARG A 149 -25.32 1.07 -5.93
N LEU A 150 -24.47 1.01 -6.97
CA LEU A 150 -23.83 -0.22 -7.39
C LEU A 150 -22.90 -0.77 -6.29
N ALA A 151 -22.08 0.10 -5.69
CA ALA A 151 -21.19 -0.29 -4.61
C ALA A 151 -21.96 -0.79 -3.38
N VAL A 152 -23.06 -0.13 -3.00
CA VAL A 152 -23.94 -0.60 -1.90
C VAL A 152 -24.53 -1.97 -2.22
N LYS A 153 -24.93 -2.23 -3.47
CA LYS A 153 -25.42 -3.56 -3.88
C LYS A 153 -24.33 -4.64 -3.76
N LEU A 154 -23.08 -4.29 -4.05
CA LEU A 154 -21.96 -5.23 -4.08
C LEU A 154 -21.27 -5.44 -2.72
N PHE A 155 -21.30 -4.44 -1.84
CA PHE A 155 -20.55 -4.42 -0.58
C PHE A 155 -21.40 -4.19 0.67
N GLY A 156 -22.67 -3.81 0.51
CA GLY A 156 -23.47 -3.26 1.60
C GLY A 156 -23.01 -1.85 2.01
N GLN A 157 -23.69 -1.27 3.00
CA GLN A 157 -23.37 0.06 3.50
C GLN A 157 -22.00 0.11 4.19
N ASP A 158 -21.71 -0.89 5.02
CA ASP A 158 -20.47 -0.95 5.81
C ASP A 158 -19.24 -1.10 4.91
N GLY A 159 -19.32 -1.94 3.86
CA GLY A 159 -18.22 -2.09 2.90
C GLY A 159 -17.98 -0.85 2.05
N VAL A 160 -19.03 -0.08 1.72
CA VAL A 160 -18.86 1.23 1.05
C VAL A 160 -18.21 2.24 1.98
N ALA A 161 -18.60 2.27 3.26
CA ALA A 161 -17.96 3.12 4.26
C ALA A 161 -16.48 2.75 4.42
N GLU A 162 -16.16 1.45 4.56
CA GLU A 162 -14.78 0.95 4.59
C GLU A 162 -13.99 1.43 3.37
N LEU A 163 -14.54 1.31 2.17
CA LEU A 163 -13.88 1.75 0.94
C LEU A 163 -13.55 3.25 0.96
N PHE A 164 -14.46 4.10 1.45
CA PHE A 164 -14.21 5.54 1.54
C PHE A 164 -13.10 5.88 2.53
N PHE A 165 -13.12 5.26 3.72
CA PHE A 165 -12.05 5.46 4.71
C PHE A 165 -10.72 4.88 4.23
N LEU A 166 -10.72 3.75 3.50
CA LEU A 166 -9.55 3.16 2.89
C LEU A 166 -8.91 4.13 1.88
N VAL A 167 -9.71 4.66 0.94
CA VAL A 167 -9.22 5.64 -0.04
C VAL A 167 -8.66 6.88 0.66
N GLY A 168 -9.35 7.42 1.68
CA GLY A 168 -8.84 8.56 2.46
C GLY A 168 -7.53 8.26 3.18
N GLY A 169 -7.40 7.07 3.77
CA GLY A 169 -6.18 6.61 4.44
C GLY A 169 -4.98 6.50 3.50
N TYR A 170 -5.18 5.95 2.31
CA TYR A 170 -4.11 5.83 1.34
C TYR A 170 -3.79 7.17 0.65
N CYS A 171 -4.76 8.07 0.49
CA CYS A 171 -4.45 9.45 0.10
C CYS A 171 -3.55 10.15 1.14
N LEU A 172 -3.79 9.94 2.44
CA LEU A 172 -2.93 10.44 3.51
C LEU A 172 -1.51 9.86 3.41
N ILE A 173 -1.39 8.54 3.21
CA ILE A 173 -0.09 7.86 3.09
C ILE A 173 0.68 8.30 1.86
N ALA A 174 0.05 8.27 0.68
CA ALA A 174 0.62 8.78 -0.55
C ALA A 174 1.11 10.23 -0.40
N THR A 175 0.33 11.09 0.26
CA THR A 175 0.71 12.48 0.52
C THR A 175 1.95 12.59 1.41
N ILE A 176 2.02 11.81 2.49
CA ILE A 176 3.18 11.78 3.39
C ILE A 176 4.42 11.27 2.64
N LEU A 177 4.30 10.15 1.92
CA LEU A 177 5.39 9.55 1.16
C LEU A 177 5.95 10.51 0.10
N ASN A 178 5.07 11.16 -0.67
CA ASN A 178 5.47 12.13 -1.69
C ASN A 178 6.03 13.42 -1.08
N GLY A 179 5.41 13.91 -0.01
CA GLY A 179 5.83 15.11 0.72
C GLY A 179 7.25 14.98 1.27
N PHE A 180 7.62 13.80 1.77
CA PHE A 180 8.98 13.51 2.23
C PHE A 180 9.89 12.87 1.17
N ASP A 181 9.42 12.70 -0.07
CA ASP A 181 10.18 12.09 -1.17
C ASP A 181 10.79 10.73 -0.77
N ILE A 182 9.94 9.87 -0.18
CA ILE A 182 10.32 8.54 0.29
C ILE A 182 10.53 7.63 -0.93
N PRO A 183 11.72 7.03 -1.12
CA PRO A 183 12.00 6.17 -2.25
C PRO A 183 11.42 4.77 -2.02
N ALA A 184 10.94 4.13 -3.09
CA ALA A 184 10.79 2.67 -3.10
C ALA A 184 12.16 1.99 -2.98
N PRO A 185 12.27 0.83 -2.31
CA PRO A 185 13.48 0.02 -2.35
C PRO A 185 13.86 -0.33 -3.79
N VAL A 186 15.16 -0.35 -4.08
CA VAL A 186 15.66 -0.88 -5.36
C VAL A 186 15.46 -2.40 -5.30
N GLN A 187 14.59 -2.94 -6.16
CA GLN A 187 14.52 -4.38 -6.35
C GLN A 187 15.85 -4.83 -6.96
N VAL A 188 16.67 -5.54 -6.19
CA VAL A 188 17.85 -6.21 -6.72
C VAL A 188 17.32 -7.40 -7.51
N ILE A 189 17.28 -7.28 -8.84
CA ILE A 189 17.02 -8.42 -9.71
C ILE A 189 18.21 -9.36 -9.51
N GLN A 190 17.99 -10.47 -8.80
CA GLN A 190 18.94 -11.57 -8.80
C GLN A 190 18.89 -12.20 -10.20
N GLU A 191 19.86 -11.88 -11.04
CA GLU A 191 20.09 -12.66 -12.26
C GLU A 191 20.44 -14.09 -11.84
N ASN A 192 19.55 -15.04 -12.12
CA ASN A 192 19.84 -16.46 -11.99
C ASN A 192 20.89 -16.85 -13.04
N THR A 193 22.17 -16.60 -12.76
CA THR A 193 23.29 -17.17 -13.51
C THR A 193 23.52 -18.62 -13.12
N GLU A 194 22.58 -19.50 -13.41
CA GLU A 194 22.82 -20.95 -13.41
C GLU A 194 21.96 -21.60 -14.50
N SER A 195 22.53 -21.77 -15.70
CA SER A 195 22.28 -22.88 -16.66
C SER A 195 22.89 -22.57 -18.04
N ALA A 196 24.22 -22.48 -18.15
CA ALA A 196 24.89 -22.46 -19.46
C ALA A 196 26.20 -23.26 -19.52
N GLU A 197 26.47 -24.16 -18.57
CA GLU A 197 27.71 -24.98 -18.58
C GLU A 197 27.51 -26.48 -18.80
N HIS A 198 26.33 -26.95 -19.24
CA HIS A 198 26.15 -28.38 -19.60
C HIS A 198 25.61 -28.62 -21.01
N ARG A 199 26.10 -27.85 -21.99
CA ARG A 199 26.15 -28.30 -23.39
C ARG A 199 27.54 -28.04 -23.96
N HIS A 200 28.51 -28.88 -23.61
CA HIS A 200 29.63 -29.26 -24.48
C HIS A 200 30.49 -30.32 -23.78
N THR A 201 30.12 -31.60 -23.91
CA THR A 201 31.10 -32.69 -24.06
C THR A 201 30.40 -33.98 -24.48
N LYS A 202 30.68 -34.36 -25.74
CA LYS A 202 30.69 -35.69 -26.36
C LYS A 202 29.40 -36.51 -26.43
#